data_AF-A0A514XPN1-F1
#
_entry.id   AF-A0A514XPN1-F1
#
_cell.length_a   1.000
_cell.length_b   1.000
_cell.length_c   1.000
_cell.angle_alpha   90.00
_cell.angle_beta   90.00
_cell.angle_gamma   90.00
#
_symmetry.space_group_name_H-M   'P 1'
#
loop_
_entity.id
_entity.type
_entity.pdbx_description
1 polymer ?
#
loop_
_entity_poly.entity_id
_entity_poly.type
_entity_poly.pdbx_seq_one_letter_code
_entity_poly.pdbx_strand_id
1 'polypeptide(L)' 'MVEATGLPQNPVANELHKLMAAHGTNAEEMTIDQLREIMADYLNQVFLELANEEEIKSA' A
#
# COMPACT_ATOMS: atom_id res chain seq x y z
N MET A 1 14.79 8.63 4.21
CA MET A 1 14.88 7.20 3.78
C MET A 1 13.94 6.38 4.64
N VAL A 2 13.42 5.25 4.15
CA VAL A 2 12.49 4.35 4.87
C VAL A 2 13.00 4.01 6.28
N GLU A 3 14.31 3.96 6.49
CA GLU A 3 14.98 3.78 7.79
C GLU A 3 14.52 4.77 8.87
N ALA A 4 14.23 6.01 8.48
CA ALA A 4 13.79 7.06 9.41
C ALA A 4 12.35 6.90 9.89
N THR A 5 11.57 6.00 9.26
CA THR A 5 10.18 5.73 9.65
C THR A 5 10.08 4.68 10.76
N GLY A 6 11.18 3.96 11.05
CA GLY A 6 11.16 2.80 11.95
C GLY A 6 10.45 1.57 11.39
N LEU A 7 9.95 1.64 10.14
CA LEU A 7 9.27 0.52 9.51
C LEU A 7 10.29 -0.52 9.00
N PRO A 8 9.94 -1.82 9.06
CA PRO A 8 10.82 -2.87 8.57
C PRO A 8 10.99 -2.74 7.05
N GLN A 9 12.22 -2.48 6.61
CA GLN A 9 12.55 -2.19 5.21
C GLN A 9 12.07 -3.28 4.23
N ASN A 10 12.42 -4.55 4.51
CA ASN A 10 12.14 -5.65 3.58
C ASN A 10 10.63 -5.90 3.39
N PRO A 11 9.80 -5.98 4.45
CA PRO A 11 8.35 -6.07 4.31
C PRO A 11 7.75 -4.90 3.52
N VAL A 12 8.17 -3.66 3.81
CA VAL A 12 7.65 -2.47 3.12
C VAL A 12 8.03 -2.48 1.64
N ALA A 13 9.28 -2.80 1.32
CA ALA A 13 9.73 -2.88 -0.07
C ALA A 13 9.01 -3.99 -0.85
N ASN A 14 8.81 -5.15 -0.23
CA ASN A 14 8.08 -6.25 -0.83
C ASN A 14 6.62 -5.89 -1.10
N GLU A 15 5.97 -5.20 -0.18
CA GLU A 15 4.58 -4.79 -0.35
C GLU A 15 4.44 -3.73 -1.44
N LEU A 16 5.32 -2.72 -1.45
CA LEU A 16 5.34 -1.71 -2.50
C LEU A 16 5.55 -2.35 -3.89
N HIS A 17 6.44 -3.33 -4.01
CA HIS A 17 6.62 -4.07 -5.26
C HIS A 17 5.35 -4.80 -5.72
N LYS A 18 4.58 -5.41 -4.81
CA LYS A 18 3.31 -6.06 -5.17
C LYS A 18 2.29 -5.03 -5.67
N LEU A 19 2.19 -3.90 -4.99
CA LEU A 19 1.25 -2.83 -5.35
C LEU A 19 1.53 -2.30 -6.77
N MET A 20 2.81 -2.12 -7.10
CA MET A 20 3.24 -1.69 -8.43
C MET A 20 3.01 -2.77 -9.50
N ALA A 21 3.33 -4.03 -9.18
CA ALA A 21 3.09 -5.15 -10.09
C ALA A 21 1.60 -5.33 -10.41
N ALA A 22 0.71 -5.11 -9.45
CA ALA A 22 -0.74 -5.15 -9.66
C ALA A 22 -1.24 -4.08 -10.64
N HIS A 23 -0.51 -2.96 -10.77
CA HIS A 23 -0.83 -1.87 -11.69
C HIS A 23 -0.04 -1.94 -13.01
N GLY A 24 0.75 -2.99 -13.22
CA GLY A 24 1.53 -3.21 -14.45
C GLY A 24 2.68 -2.22 -14.64
N THR A 25 3.14 -1.55 -13.58
CA THR A 25 4.18 -0.52 -13.64
C THR A 25 5.51 -1.03 -13.07
N ASN A 26 6.62 -0.68 -13.74
CA ASN A 26 7.98 -0.91 -13.27
C ASN A 26 8.47 0.33 -12.48
N ALA A 27 9.26 0.12 -11.42
CA ALA A 27 9.82 1.17 -10.56
C ALA A 27 10.58 2.25 -11.32
N GLU A 28 11.24 1.85 -12.41
CA GLU A 28 12.08 2.73 -13.22
C GLU A 28 11.27 3.68 -14.13
N GLU A 29 10.01 3.34 -14.42
CA GLU A 29 9.14 4.07 -15.35
C GLU A 29 7.94 4.74 -14.65
N MET A 30 7.79 4.50 -13.35
CA MET A 30 6.65 5.00 -12.58
C MET A 30 6.76 6.49 -12.28
N THR A 31 5.74 7.24 -12.66
CA THR A 31 5.61 8.65 -12.28
C THR A 31 5.14 8.78 -10.83
N ILE A 32 5.41 9.95 -10.23
CA ILE A 32 4.93 10.26 -8.88
C ILE A 32 3.40 10.25 -8.79
N ASP A 33 2.70 10.62 -9.86
CA ASP A 33 1.23 10.64 -9.87
C ASP A 33 0.66 9.22 -9.88
N GLN A 34 1.23 8.31 -10.67
CA GLN A 34 0.88 6.88 -10.61
C GLN A 34 1.15 6.27 -9.23
N LEU A 35 2.28 6.61 -8.60
CA LEU A 35 2.56 6.17 -7.24
C LEU A 35 1.50 6.66 -6.25
N ARG A 36 1.04 7.91 -6.38
CA ARG A 36 -0.01 8.47 -5.52
C ARG A 36 -1.33 7.74 -5.70
N GLU A 37 -1.72 7.42 -6.93
CA GLU A 37 -2.93 6.66 -7.23
C GLU A 37 -2.89 5.27 -6.58
N ILE A 38 -1.81 4.53 -6.78
CA ILE A 38 -1.59 3.20 -6.20
C ILE A 38 -1.72 3.24 -4.66
N MET A 39 -1.11 4.24 -4.03
CA MET A 39 -1.14 4.39 -2.58
C MET A 39 -2.53 4.78 -2.05
N ALA A 40 -3.30 5.56 -2.81
CA ALA A 40 -4.67 5.92 -2.47
C ALA A 40 -5.58 4.69 -2.50
N ASP A 41 -5.46 3.86 -3.53
CA ASP A 41 -6.21 2.61 -3.66
C ASP A 41 -5.89 1.64 -2.52
N TYR A 42 -4.62 1.49 -2.18
CA TYR A 42 -4.20 0.68 -1.04
C TYR A 42 -4.79 1.17 0.28
N LEU A 43 -4.75 2.48 0.55
CA LEU A 43 -5.33 3.06 1.77
C LEU A 43 -6.85 2.84 1.85
N ASN A 44 -7.55 2.98 0.72
CA ASN A 44 -8.99 2.72 0.67
C ASN A 44 -9.31 1.27 1.01
N GLN A 45 -8.52 0.31 0.50
CA GLN A 45 -8.70 -1.10 0.84
C GLN A 45 -8.48 -1.34 2.34
N VAL A 46 -7.43 -0.77 2.92
CA VAL A 46 -7.17 -0.87 4.37
C VAL A 46 -8.34 -0.32 5.19
N PHE A 47 -8.92 0.82 4.79
CA PHE A 47 -10.09 1.37 5.49
C PHE A 47 -11.32 0.46 5.39
N LEU A 48 -11.55 -0.18 4.25
CA LEU A 48 -12.64 -1.15 4.08
C LEU A 48 -12.43 -2.38 4.95
N GLU A 49 -11.20 -2.90 5.02
CA GLU A 49 -10.86 -4.03 5.88
C GLU A 49 -11.08 -3.71 7.36
N LEU A 50 -10.64 -2.52 7.81
CA LEU A 50 -10.86 -2.06 9.18
C LEU A 50 -12.34 -1.89 9.52
N ALA A 51 -13.13 -1.31 8.61
CA ALA A 51 -14.57 -1.14 8.82
C ALA A 51 -15.29 -2.50 8.94
N ASN A 52 -14.94 -3.46 8.09
CA ASN A 52 -15.49 -4.82 8.13
C ASN A 52 -15.08 -5.56 9.41
N GLU A 53 -13.85 -5.39 9.88
CA GLU A 53 -13.39 -5.97 11.15
C GLU A 53 -14.15 -5.40 12.37
N GLU A 54 -14.48 -4.12 12.37
CA GLU A 54 -15.29 -3.51 13.43
C GLU A 54 -16.73 -4.02 13.42
N GLU A 55 -17.32 -4.23 12.24
CA GLU A 55 -18.66 -4.81 12.10
C GLU A 55 -18.71 -6.27 12.61
N ILE A 56 -17.70 -7.08 12.32
CA ILE A 56 -17.60 -8.47 12.81
C ILE A 56 -17.40 -8.54 14.33
N LYS A 57 -16.65 -7.60 14.92
CA LYS A 57 -16.39 -7.58 16.39
C LYS A 57 -17.57 -7.02 17.19
N SER A 58 -18.52 -6.33 16.55
CA SER A 58 -19.68 -5.71 17.20
C SER A 58 -20.99 -6.50 17.03
N ALA A 59 -20.98 -7.58 16.22
CA ALA A 59 -22.05 -8.55 16.03
C ALA A 59 -21.91 -9.77 16.97
#